data_AF-A0A1H0GP61-F1
#
_entry.id   AF-A0A1H0GP61-F1
#
_cell.length_a   1.000
_cell.length_b   1.000
_cell.length_c   1.000
_cell.angle_alpha   90.00
_cell.angle_beta   90.00
_cell.angle_gamma   90.00
#
_symmetry.space_group_name_H-M   'P 1'
#
loop_
_entity.id
_entity.type
_entity.pdbx_description
1 polymer ?
#
loop_
_entity_poly.entity_id
_entity_poly.type
_entity_poly.pdbx_seq_one_letter_code
_entity_poly.pdbx_strand_id
1 'polypeptide(L)'
;MAQLLAVVGGGDLSTHAVLALEALRKAANRRNQPIALELRGAPGGNPLPESAIREAGAVLLVGSGDLGEGRFGALRRARAAIEDVLTDVNSVLDRALSGTDEVPAQASGAQTGAKRIVAITSCPTGIAHTFMAAEGIQAAA
;
A
#
# COMPACT_ATOMS: atom_id res chain seq x y z
N MET A 1 4.51 -2.19 -23.51
CA MET A 1 4.75 -2.41 -22.06
C MET A 1 3.39 -2.37 -21.39
N ALA A 2 3.03 -3.37 -20.60
CA ALA A 2 1.71 -3.42 -19.96
C ALA A 2 1.60 -2.32 -18.89
N GLN A 3 0.60 -1.44 -19.00
CA GLN A 3 0.30 -0.50 -17.94
C GLN A 3 -0.36 -1.24 -16.77
N LEU A 4 0.19 -1.04 -15.58
CA LEU A 4 -0.42 -1.48 -14.32
C LEU A 4 -1.26 -0.34 -13.77
N LEU A 5 -2.48 -0.63 -13.36
CA LEU A 5 -3.31 0.31 -12.60
C LEU A 5 -3.21 -0.06 -11.12
N ALA A 6 -3.21 0.92 -10.23
CA ALA A 6 -3.47 0.64 -8.82
C ALA A 6 -4.51 1.60 -8.24
N VAL A 7 -5.47 1.03 -7.52
CA VAL A 7 -6.49 1.75 -6.78
C VAL A 7 -6.27 1.49 -5.31
N VAL A 8 -6.08 2.55 -4.53
CA VAL A 8 -5.86 2.47 -3.09
C VAL A 8 -7.04 3.10 -2.37
N GLY A 9 -7.71 2.32 -1.52
CA GLY A 9 -8.84 2.77 -0.70
C GLY A 9 -8.58 2.49 0.77
N GLY A 10 -8.65 3.55 1.59
CA GLY A 10 -8.37 3.47 3.03
C GLY A 10 -9.60 3.38 3.93
N GLY A 11 -10.81 3.66 3.43
CA GLY A 11 -11.95 3.95 4.32
C GLY A 11 -11.55 5.02 5.36
N ASP A 12 -11.61 4.65 6.63
CA ASP A 12 -11.21 5.50 7.77
C ASP A 12 -9.68 5.69 7.91
N LEU A 13 -8.87 4.84 7.26
CA LEU A 13 -7.40 4.90 7.27
C LEU A 13 -6.83 5.80 6.16
N SER A 14 -7.34 7.03 6.06
CA SER A 14 -7.00 7.96 4.96
C SER A 14 -5.49 8.24 4.84
N THR A 15 -4.76 8.35 5.96
CA THR A 15 -3.31 8.58 5.94
C THR A 15 -2.52 7.36 5.45
N HIS A 16 -2.88 6.14 5.87
CA HIS A 16 -2.17 4.93 5.45
C HIS A 16 -2.39 4.66 3.95
N ALA A 17 -3.59 4.96 3.43
CA ALA A 17 -3.86 4.88 2.01
C ALA A 17 -2.98 5.84 1.19
N VAL A 18 -2.79 7.08 1.66
CA VAL A 18 -1.85 8.03 1.03
C VAL A 18 -0.41 7.50 1.07
N LEU A 19 0.02 6.97 2.22
CA LEU A 19 1.38 6.42 2.36
C LEU A 19 1.60 5.20 1.44
N ALA A 20 0.62 4.30 1.34
CA ALA A 20 0.69 3.14 0.45
C ALA A 20 0.70 3.55 -1.03
N LEU A 21 -0.10 4.55 -1.41
CA LEU A 21 -0.09 5.14 -2.75
C LEU A 21 1.30 5.70 -3.11
N GLU A 22 1.93 6.44 -2.20
CA GLU A 22 3.27 7.01 -2.40
C GLU A 22 4.36 5.93 -2.39
N ALA A 23 4.22 4.88 -1.57
CA ALA A 23 5.10 3.72 -1.60
C ALA A 23 5.08 3.04 -2.98
N LEU A 24 3.88 2.80 -3.52
CA LEU A 24 3.69 2.24 -4.87
C LEU A 24 4.30 3.15 -5.95
N ARG A 25 4.03 4.45 -5.91
CA ARG A 25 4.62 5.43 -6.83
C ARG A 25 6.14 5.38 -6.82
N LYS A 26 6.74 5.42 -5.63
CA LYS A 26 8.20 5.44 -5.47
C LYS A 26 8.84 4.11 -5.87
N ALA A 27 8.18 2.98 -5.65
CA ALA A 27 8.66 1.67 -6.05
C ALA A 27 8.58 1.47 -7.57
N ALA A 28 7.44 1.82 -8.18
CA ALA A 28 7.24 1.74 -9.63
C ALA A 28 8.23 2.64 -10.39
N ASN A 29 8.44 3.88 -9.95
CA ASN A 29 9.42 4.80 -10.53
C ASN A 29 10.84 4.22 -10.46
N ARG A 30 11.23 3.64 -9.32
CA ARG A 30 12.56 2.99 -9.18
C ARG A 30 12.76 1.81 -10.12
N ARG A 31 11.68 1.14 -10.51
CA ARG A 31 11.68 -0.01 -11.43
C ARG A 31 11.43 0.39 -12.88
N ASN A 32 11.27 1.69 -13.18
CA ASN A 32 10.80 2.18 -14.49
C ASN A 32 9.51 1.48 -14.97
N GLN A 33 8.65 1.09 -14.02
CA GLN A 33 7.39 0.42 -14.31
C GLN A 33 6.29 1.48 -14.45
N PRO A 34 5.62 1.60 -15.60
CA PRO A 34 4.52 2.53 -15.76
C PRO A 34 3.32 2.07 -14.92
N ILE A 35 2.93 2.91 -13.95
CA ILE A 35 1.77 2.68 -13.08
C ILE A 35 0.90 3.93 -13.04
N ALA A 36 -0.42 3.77 -13.19
CA ALA A 36 -1.38 4.84 -12.94
C ALA A 36 -2.11 4.59 -11.62
N LEU A 37 -2.20 5.61 -10.79
CA LEU A 37 -2.60 5.52 -9.39
C LEU A 37 -3.87 6.33 -9.13
N GLU A 38 -4.87 5.71 -8.49
CA GLU A 38 -6.07 6.36 -7.97
C GLU A 38 -6.14 6.16 -6.45
N LEU A 39 -6.37 7.26 -5.74
CA LEU A 39 -6.65 7.26 -4.30
C LEU A 39 -8.14 7.51 -4.09
N ARG A 40 -8.81 6.62 -3.37
CA ARG A 40 -10.22 6.75 -2.98
C ARG A 40 -10.38 7.00 -1.49
N GLY A 41 -11.41 7.78 -1.14
CA GLY A 41 -11.80 8.05 0.25
C GLY A 41 -11.23 9.33 0.85
N ALA A 42 -10.28 9.99 0.19
CA ALA A 42 -9.84 11.34 0.57
C ALA A 42 -10.61 12.41 -0.24
N PRO A 43 -10.95 13.58 0.35
CA PRO A 43 -11.48 14.69 -0.42
C PRO A 43 -10.45 15.11 -1.49
N GLY A 44 -10.86 15.10 -2.76
CA GLY A 44 -9.97 15.40 -3.89
C GLY A 44 -9.30 14.18 -4.56
N GLY A 45 -9.93 13.00 -4.49
CA GLY A 45 -9.45 11.81 -5.20
C GLY A 45 -9.16 12.06 -6.69
N ASN A 46 -8.17 11.36 -7.24
CA ASN A 46 -7.76 11.45 -8.64
C ASN A 46 -8.23 10.20 -9.40
N PRO A 47 -9.42 10.22 -10.02
CA PRO A 47 -9.97 9.05 -10.70
C PRO A 47 -9.13 8.66 -11.92
N LEU A 48 -8.96 7.36 -12.16
CA LEU A 48 -8.31 6.87 -13.37
C LEU A 48 -9.12 7.26 -14.62
N PRO A 49 -8.47 7.81 -15.66
CA PRO A 49 -9.13 8.10 -16.93
C PRO A 49 -9.52 6.79 -17.64
N GLU A 50 -10.63 6.80 -18.38
CA GLU A 50 -11.11 5.61 -19.09
C GLU A 50 -10.10 5.06 -20.11
N SER A 51 -9.29 5.93 -20.73
CA SER A 51 -8.24 5.52 -21.65
C SER A 51 -7.20 4.61 -20.99
N ALA A 52 -6.77 4.95 -19.77
CA ALA A 52 -5.83 4.13 -19.01
C ALA A 52 -6.44 2.77 -18.63
N ILE A 53 -7.75 2.73 -18.34
CA ILE A 53 -8.47 1.47 -18.05
C ILE A 53 -8.49 0.55 -19.28
N ARG A 54 -8.65 1.10 -20.48
CA ARG A 54 -8.66 0.33 -21.74
C ARG A 54 -7.28 -0.17 -22.15
N GLU A 55 -6.22 0.57 -21.85
CA GLU A 55 -4.84 0.22 -22.21
C GLU A 55 -4.14 -0.69 -21.18
N ALA A 56 -4.66 -0.74 -19.95
CA ALA A 56 -4.07 -1.53 -18.90
C ALA A 56 -4.23 -3.04 -19.13
N GLY A 57 -3.26 -3.80 -18.64
CA GLY A 57 -3.34 -5.28 -18.62
C GLY A 57 -3.79 -5.83 -17.27
N ALA A 58 -3.59 -5.07 -16.19
CA ALA A 58 -3.87 -5.49 -14.83
C ALA A 58 -4.20 -4.30 -13.92
N VAL A 59 -4.96 -4.57 -12.85
CA VAL A 59 -5.28 -3.63 -11.78
C VAL A 59 -4.93 -4.25 -10.41
N LEU A 60 -4.20 -3.49 -9.61
CA LEU A 60 -3.89 -3.77 -8.21
C LEU A 60 -4.86 -3.00 -7.31
N LEU A 61 -5.65 -3.74 -6.55
CA LEU A 61 -6.64 -3.22 -5.61
C LEU A 61 -6.04 -3.30 -4.21
N VAL A 62 -5.83 -2.14 -3.58
CA VAL A 62 -5.16 -2.04 -2.27
C VAL A 62 -6.12 -1.50 -1.22
N GLY A 63 -6.20 -2.22 -0.11
CA GLY A 63 -7.01 -1.84 1.04
C GLY A 63 -8.45 -2.31 0.94
N SER A 64 -9.37 -1.50 1.46
CA SER A 64 -10.76 -1.90 1.70
C SER A 64 -11.76 -0.80 1.32
N GLY A 65 -13.04 -1.17 1.22
CA GLY A 65 -14.13 -0.30 0.80
C GLY A 65 -14.43 -0.37 -0.70
N ASP A 66 -15.15 0.62 -1.23
CA ASP A 66 -15.48 0.70 -2.65
C ASP A 66 -14.29 1.18 -3.49
N LEU A 67 -13.60 0.22 -4.10
CA LEU A 67 -12.48 0.45 -5.04
C LEU A 67 -12.95 0.66 -6.49
N GLY A 68 -14.26 0.71 -6.75
CA GLY A 68 -14.81 0.93 -8.08
C GLY A 68 -14.58 -0.25 -9.04
N GLU A 69 -14.60 -1.46 -8.51
CA GLU A 69 -14.26 -2.71 -9.22
C GLU A 69 -15.07 -2.95 -10.49
N GLY A 70 -16.30 -2.45 -10.55
CA GLY A 70 -17.19 -2.60 -11.71
C GLY A 70 -16.62 -2.04 -13.02
N ARG A 71 -15.65 -1.11 -12.95
CA ARG A 71 -15.00 -0.52 -14.13
C ARG A 71 -13.89 -1.39 -14.73
N PHE A 72 -13.41 -2.39 -13.99
CA PHE A 72 -12.22 -3.18 -14.34
C PHE A 72 -12.55 -4.57 -14.89
N GLY A 73 -13.76 -4.78 -15.44
CA GLY A 73 -14.32 -6.11 -15.71
C GLY A 73 -13.45 -7.08 -16.53
N ALA A 74 -12.71 -6.60 -17.54
CA ALA A 74 -11.84 -7.43 -18.37
C ALA A 74 -10.38 -7.47 -17.92
N LEU A 75 -10.00 -6.70 -16.90
CA LEU A 75 -8.63 -6.59 -16.42
C LEU A 75 -8.29 -7.71 -15.44
N ARG A 76 -7.04 -8.16 -15.46
CA ARG A 76 -6.53 -9.04 -14.41
C ARG A 76 -6.51 -8.28 -13.09
N ARG A 77 -7.08 -8.87 -12.04
CA ARG A 77 -7.11 -8.26 -10.70
C ARG A 77 -6.05 -8.88 -9.81
N ALA A 78 -5.45 -8.06 -8.97
CA ALA A 78 -4.62 -8.48 -7.86
C ALA A 78 -5.05 -7.69 -6.62
N ARG A 79 -5.09 -8.33 -5.45
CA ARG A 79 -5.48 -7.68 -4.19
C ARG A 79 -4.33 -7.69 -3.17
N ALA A 80 -4.19 -6.59 -2.44
CA ALA A 80 -3.24 -6.47 -1.34
C ALA A 80 -3.83 -5.65 -0.18
N ALA A 81 -3.42 -5.94 1.05
CA ALA A 81 -3.73 -5.07 2.18
C ALA A 81 -2.83 -3.81 2.14
N ILE A 82 -3.25 -2.75 2.82
CA ILE A 82 -2.43 -1.52 2.92
C ILE A 82 -1.12 -1.84 3.64
N GLU A 83 -1.21 -2.66 4.69
CA GLU A 83 -0.10 -3.10 5.52
C GLU A 83 0.92 -3.91 4.71
N ASP A 84 0.46 -4.76 3.78
CA ASP A 84 1.34 -5.53 2.90
C ASP A 84 2.18 -4.60 2.01
N VAL A 85 1.54 -3.56 1.45
CA VAL A 85 2.22 -2.56 0.61
C VAL A 85 3.25 -1.78 1.41
N LEU A 86 2.91 -1.39 2.65
CA LEU A 86 3.84 -0.66 3.53
C LEU A 86 4.98 -1.53 4.04
N THR A 87 4.74 -2.84 4.19
CA THR A 87 5.75 -3.81 4.64
C THR A 87 6.71 -4.20 3.52
N ASP A 88 6.19 -4.58 2.35
CA ASP A 88 6.98 -4.98 1.19
C ASP A 88 6.26 -4.70 -0.14
N VAL A 89 6.33 -3.45 -0.58
CA VAL A 89 5.79 -2.98 -1.86
C VAL A 89 6.36 -3.73 -3.08
N ASN A 90 7.60 -4.22 -3.00
CA ASN A 90 8.27 -4.88 -4.11
C ASN A 90 7.60 -6.23 -4.39
N SER A 91 7.40 -7.02 -3.34
CA SER A 91 6.68 -8.30 -3.40
C SER A 91 5.25 -8.11 -3.93
N VAL A 92 4.55 -7.06 -3.49
CA VAL A 92 3.19 -6.75 -3.99
C VAL A 92 3.20 -6.43 -5.49
N LEU A 93 4.15 -5.62 -5.97
CA LEU A 93 4.27 -5.32 -7.40
C LEU A 93 4.61 -6.56 -8.23
N ASP A 94 5.51 -7.41 -7.73
CA ASP A 94 5.92 -8.65 -8.42
C ASP A 94 4.74 -9.63 -8.54
N ARG A 95 3.91 -9.75 -7.49
CA ARG A 95 2.65 -10.51 -7.54
C ARG A 95 1.66 -9.93 -8.55
N ALA A 96 1.45 -8.61 -8.51
CA ALA A 96 0.53 -7.92 -9.41
C ALA A 96 0.91 -8.11 -10.90
N LEU A 97 2.22 -8.11 -11.20
CA LEU A 97 2.75 -8.31 -12.55
C LEU A 97 2.73 -9.78 -12.97
N SER A 98 3.02 -10.71 -12.05
CA SER A 98 3.02 -12.15 -12.31
C SER A 98 1.60 -12.72 -12.50
N GLY A 99 0.59 -12.04 -11.95
CA GLY A 99 -0.81 -12.36 -12.17
C GLY A 99 -1.37 -13.48 -11.29
N THR A 100 -0.79 -13.68 -10.11
CA THR A 100 -1.34 -14.57 -9.09
C THR A 100 -2.43 -13.84 -8.31
N ASP A 101 -3.67 -14.19 -8.59
CA ASP A 101 -4.87 -13.75 -7.88
C ASP A 101 -4.97 -14.53 -6.55
N GLU A 102 -3.97 -14.37 -5.69
CA GLU A 102 -3.95 -14.99 -4.37
C GLU A 102 -3.99 -13.89 -3.31
N VAL A 103 -5.12 -13.85 -2.60
CA VAL A 103 -5.25 -13.24 -1.28
C VAL A 103 -4.30 -14.00 -0.36
N PRO A 104 -3.31 -13.34 0.28
CA PRO A 104 -2.47 -14.05 1.22
C PRO A 104 -3.35 -14.45 2.41
N ALA A 105 -3.54 -15.77 2.58
CA ALA A 105 -3.85 -16.32 3.89
C ALA A 105 -2.71 -15.88 4.82
N GLN A 106 -3.05 -15.11 5.84
CA GLN A 106 -2.11 -14.58 6.82
C GLN A 106 -1.40 -15.73 7.53
N ALA A 107 -0.23 -16.11 7.05
CA ALA A 107 0.74 -16.85 7.83
C ALA A 107 1.66 -15.83 8.50
N SER A 108 1.24 -15.35 9.68
CA SER A 108 2.18 -14.78 10.66
C SER A 108 3.11 -15.89 11.12
N GLY A 109 4.16 -16.14 10.34
CA GLY A 109 5.31 -16.90 10.78
C GLY A 109 6.07 -16.08 11.81
N ALA A 110 5.76 -16.27 13.08
CA ALA A 110 6.56 -15.75 14.18
C ALA A 110 7.98 -16.34 14.07
N GLN A 111 8.90 -15.55 13.52
CA GLN A 111 10.32 -15.88 13.51
C GLN A 111 10.85 -15.78 14.95
N THR A 112 11.01 -16.92 15.61
CA THR A 112 11.51 -17.08 16.99
C THR A 112 13.03 -16.88 17.11
N GLY A 113 13.60 -15.94 16.36
CA GLY A 113 14.99 -15.50 16.55
C GLY A 113 15.00 -14.25 17.42
N ALA A 114 15.88 -14.18 18.42
CA ALA A 114 16.09 -12.96 19.20
C ALA A 114 16.45 -11.80 18.26
N LYS A 115 15.50 -10.88 18.03
CA LYS A 115 15.71 -9.73 17.15
C LYS A 115 16.41 -8.63 17.93
N ARG A 116 17.40 -7.98 17.31
CA ARG A 116 17.97 -6.73 17.81
C ARG A 116 17.08 -5.60 17.31
N ILE A 117 16.28 -5.03 18.21
CA ILE A 117 15.29 -4.00 17.88
C ILE A 117 15.85 -2.63 18.29
N VAL A 118 15.72 -1.65 17.40
CA VAL A 118 15.97 -0.24 17.69
C VAL A 118 14.63 0.49 17.60
N ALA A 119 14.19 1.10 18.70
CA ALA A 119 12.97 1.90 18.75
C ALA A 119 13.27 3.37 18.49
N ILE A 120 12.50 4.01 17.61
CA ILE A 120 12.62 5.44 17.26
C ILE A 120 11.27 6.11 17.54
N THR A 121 11.30 7.20 18.30
CA THR A 121 10.13 8.03 18.58
C THR A 121 10.28 9.37 17.87
N SER A 122 9.23 9.83 17.19
CA SER A 122 9.18 11.17 16.60
C SER A 122 7.77 11.75 16.67
N CYS A 123 7.62 12.94 17.23
CA CYS A 123 6.42 13.74 17.12
C CYS A 123 6.72 15.01 16.29
N PRO A 124 6.09 15.20 15.12
CA PRO A 124 6.45 16.29 14.20
C PRO A 124 6.03 17.67 14.73
N THR A 125 5.16 17.71 15.74
CA THR A 125 4.61 18.95 16.33
C THR A 125 5.32 19.37 17.62
N GLY A 126 6.29 18.60 18.13
CA GLY A 126 7.09 19.00 19.28
C GLY A 126 7.79 17.86 20.02
N ILE A 127 8.64 18.22 20.99
CA ILE A 127 9.45 17.25 21.73
C ILE A 127 8.69 16.52 22.85
N ALA A 128 7.59 17.09 23.36
CA ALA A 128 6.92 16.60 24.58
C ALA A 128 6.46 15.13 24.44
N HIS A 129 5.62 14.83 23.45
CA HIS A 129 5.16 13.45 23.23
C HIS A 129 6.27 12.53 22.72
N THR A 130 7.34 13.08 22.13
CA THR A 130 8.53 12.30 21.76
C THR A 130 9.21 11.73 23.00
N PHE A 131 9.43 12.55 24.03
CA PHE A 131 10.01 12.10 25.30
C PHE A 131 9.07 11.17 26.07
N MET A 132 7.78 11.50 26.16
CA MET A 132 6.82 10.63 26.84
C MET A 132 6.73 9.24 26.21
N ALA A 133 6.74 9.16 24.87
CA ALA A 133 6.77 7.87 24.18
C ALA A 133 8.08 7.11 24.42
N ALA A 134 9.22 7.82 24.44
CA ALA A 134 10.52 7.20 24.72
C ALA A 134 10.59 6.63 26.13
N GLU A 135 10.09 7.35 27.14
CA GLU A 135 9.99 6.87 28.53
C GLU A 135 9.09 5.65 28.64
N GLY A 136 7.93 5.65 27.97
CA GLY A 136 7.03 4.50 27.95
C GLY A 136 7.67 3.25 27.34
N ILE A 137 8.46 3.40 26.27
CA ILE A 137 9.21 2.30 25.65
C ILE A 137 10.32 1.80 26.57
N GLN A 138 11.05 2.71 27.23
CA GLN A 138 12.11 2.34 28.17
C GLN A 138 11.57 1.61 29.40
N ALA A 139 10.39 1.98 29.90
CA ALA A 139 9.75 1.32 31.04
C ALA A 139 9.24 -0.10 30.71
N ALA A 140 8.96 -0.38 29.44
CA ALA A 140 8.44 -1.67 28.97
C ALA A 140 9.53 -2.65 28.49
N ALA A 141 10.78 -2.19 28.38
CA ALA A 141 11.95 -2.98 27.94
C ALA A 141 12.70 -3.58 29.13
#